data_AF-A0A392V453-F1
#
_entry.id   AF-A0A392V453-F1
#
_cell.length_a   1.000
_cell.length_b   1.000
_cell.length_c   1.000
_cell.angle_alpha   90.00
_cell.angle_beta   90.00
_cell.angle_gamma   90.00
#
_symmetry.space_group_name_H-M   'P 1'
#
loop_
_entity.id
_entity.type
_entity.pdbx_description
1 polymer ?
#
loop_
_entity_poly.entity_id
_entity_poly.type
_entity_poly.pdbx_seq_one_letter_code
_entity_poly.pdbx_strand_id
1 'polypeptide(L)' 'MAQLRGLSYHCPLVLVASEENWGPRPLRMLKCWKDVPGYNIFVKEKWNALQVDGWG' A
#
# COMPACT_ATOMS: atom_id res chain seq x y z
N MET A 1 -40.69 6.40 -27.37
CA MET A 1 -39.47 6.40 -28.20
C MET A 1 -38.30 5.97 -27.32
N ALA A 2 -37.89 4.71 -27.39
CA ALA A 2 -36.77 4.21 -26.59
C ALA A 2 -35.46 4.51 -27.32
N GLN A 3 -34.60 5.33 -26.68
CA GLN A 3 -33.29 5.68 -27.22
C GLN A 3 -32.35 4.48 -27.03
N LEU A 4 -32.07 3.72 -28.10
CA LEU A 4 -31.07 2.64 -28.07
C LEU A 4 -29.72 3.27 -27.74
N ARG A 5 -29.21 3.03 -26.53
CA ARG A 5 -27.90 3.51 -26.11
C ARG A 5 -26.86 2.62 -26.78
N GLY A 6 -26.01 3.26 -27.59
CA GLY A 6 -25.17 2.62 -28.61
C GLY A 6 -24.27 1.51 -28.07
N LEU A 7 -24.08 0.50 -28.92
CA LEU A 7 -23.06 -0.53 -28.78
C LEU A 7 -21.70 0.14 -28.57
N SER A 8 -21.14 -0.01 -27.38
CA SER A 8 -19.77 0.41 -27.08
C SER A 8 -18.81 -0.63 -27.67
N TYR A 9 -17.92 -0.21 -28.57
CA TYR A 9 -16.85 -1.06 -29.12
C TYR A 9 -15.70 -1.28 -28.11
N HIS A 10 -15.83 -0.79 -26.89
CA HIS A 10 -14.81 -0.94 -25.87
C HIS A 10 -14.96 -2.31 -25.20
N CYS A 11 -14.02 -3.19 -25.46
CA CYS A 11 -13.86 -4.43 -24.70
C CYS A 11 -13.42 -4.06 -23.27
N PRO A 12 -14.21 -4.36 -22.22
CA PRO A 12 -13.81 -4.08 -20.85
C PRO A 12 -12.66 -5.02 -20.46
N LEU A 13 -11.51 -4.44 -20.12
CA LEU A 13 -10.42 -5.18 -19.49
C LEU A 13 -10.71 -5.32 -18.01
N VAL A 14 -11.04 -6.53 -17.58
CA VAL A 14 -11.24 -6.86 -16.17
C VAL A 14 -9.87 -7.18 -15.57
N LEU A 15 -9.34 -6.25 -14.78
CA LEU A 15 -8.11 -6.47 -14.02
C LEU A 15 -8.45 -7.23 -12.74
N VAL A 16 -7.75 -8.34 -12.51
CA VAL A 16 -7.82 -9.12 -11.27
C VAL A 16 -6.47 -9.01 -10.60
N ALA A 17 -6.42 -8.39 -9.43
CA ALA A 17 -5.26 -8.47 -8.57
C ALA A 17 -5.38 -9.76 -7.76
N SER A 18 -4.46 -10.71 -7.96
CA SER A 18 -4.26 -11.78 -6.99
C SER A 18 -3.71 -11.15 -5.71
N GLU A 19 -4.31 -11.45 -4.55
CA GLU A 19 -3.64 -11.20 -3.27
C GLU A 19 -2.47 -12.18 -3.14
N GLU A 20 -1.35 -11.85 -3.77
CA GLU A 20 -0.12 -12.59 -3.61
C GLU A 20 0.51 -12.16 -2.28
N ASN A 21 0.41 -13.05 -1.29
CA ASN A 21 1.14 -12.95 -0.03
C ASN A 21 2.61 -13.28 -0.34
N TRP A 22 3.36 -12.31 -0.86
CA TRP A 22 4.78 -12.36 -1.30
C TRP A 22 5.81 -12.69 -0.20
N GLY A 23 5.43 -13.50 0.79
CA GLY A 23 6.27 -13.93 1.87
C GLY A 23 5.98 -13.22 3.20
N PRO A 24 6.67 -13.64 4.27
CA PRO A 24 6.50 -13.04 5.59
C PRO A 24 6.83 -11.55 5.53
N ARG A 25 6.01 -10.73 6.21
CA ARG A 25 6.22 -9.28 6.33
C ARG A 25 7.72 -8.99 6.52
N PRO A 26 8.35 -8.21 5.63
CA PRO A 26 9.80 -8.02 5.61
C PRO A 26 10.35 -7.29 6.85
N LEU A 27 9.47 -6.86 7.77
CA LEU A 27 9.83 -6.17 9.00
C LEU A 27 9.61 -7.10 10.19
N ARG A 28 10.65 -7.86 10.56
CA ARG A 28 10.73 -8.52 11.88
C ARG A 28 11.45 -7.59 12.87
N MET A 29 10.71 -6.63 13.43
CA MET A 29 11.17 -5.85 14.57
C MET A 29 11.19 -6.74 15.82
N LEU A 30 12.27 -6.69 16.62
CA LEU A 30 12.27 -7.39 17.92
C LEU A 30 11.16 -6.82 18.80
N LYS A 31 10.39 -7.69 19.48
CA LYS A 31 9.22 -7.28 20.26
C LYS A 31 9.57 -6.24 21.34
N CYS A 32 10.75 -6.37 21.96
CA CYS A 32 11.24 -5.50 23.03
C CYS A 32 11.41 -4.02 22.63
N TRP A 33 11.54 -3.70 21.33
CA TRP A 33 11.66 -2.31 20.91
C TRP A 33 10.42 -1.48 21.23
N LYS A 34 9.22 -2.09 21.20
CA LYS A 34 7.98 -1.39 21.58
C LYS A 34 7.91 -1.05 23.06
N ASP A 35 8.63 -1.81 23.88
CA ASP A 35 8.63 -1.67 25.34
C ASP A 35 9.58 -0.56 25.80
N VAL A 36 10.44 -0.05 24.89
CA VAL A 36 11.32 1.08 25.18
C VAL A 36 10.50 2.37 25.26
N PRO A 37 10.53 3.10 26.39
CA PRO A 37 9.81 4.37 26.53
C PRO A 37 10.20 5.35 25.43
N GLY A 38 9.21 5.98 24.79
CA GLY A 38 9.44 6.97 23.73
C GLY A 38 9.77 6.38 22.35
N TYR A 39 9.86 5.05 22.21
CA TYR A 39 10.18 4.40 20.92
C TYR A 39 9.25 4.83 19.77
N ASN A 40 7.94 4.89 20.03
CA ASN A 40 6.95 5.30 19.02
C ASN A 40 7.18 6.74 18.53
N ILE A 41 7.55 7.65 19.44
CA ILE A 41 7.83 9.05 19.11
C ILE A 41 9.11 9.13 18.29
N PHE A 42 10.17 8.43 18.72
CA PHE A 42 11.45 8.36 18.01
C PHE A 42 11.28 7.88 16.57
N VAL A 43 10.56 6.77 16.34
CA VAL A 43 10.34 6.24 14.99
C VAL A 43 9.56 7.24 14.13
N LYS A 44 8.52 7.89 14.69
CA LYS A 44 7.72 8.88 13.96
C LYS A 44 8.56 10.09 13.54
N GLU A 45 9.38 10.63 14.43
CA GLU A 45 10.25 11.77 14.14
C GLU A 45 11.28 11.42 13.07
N LYS A 46 11.94 10.27 13.20
CA LYS A 46 12.92 9.82 12.19
C LYS A 46 12.26 9.53 10.85
N TRP A 47 11.09 8.88 10.83
CA TRP A 47 10.35 8.62 9.60
C TRP A 47 9.99 9.92 8.87
N ASN A 48 9.50 10.93 9.57
CA ASN A 48 9.15 12.22 8.98
C ASN A 48 10.38 13.03 8.52
N ALA A 49 11.53 12.82 9.15
CA ALA A 49 12.78 13.48 8.79
C ALA A 49 13.49 12.81 7.60
N LEU A 50 13.15 11.55 7.30
CA LEU A 50 13.66 10.85 6.12
C LEU A 50 12.92 11.37 4.89
N GLN A 51 13.59 12.20 4.08
CA GLN A 51 13.16 12.43 2.71
C GLN A 51 13.37 11.13 1.93
N VAL A 52 12.28 10.40 1.71
CA VAL A 52 12.27 9.27 0.78
C VAL A 52 11.89 9.81 -0.59
N ASP A 53 12.90 10.04 -1.43
CA ASP A 53 12.69 10.40 -2.82
C ASP A 53 12.25 9.16 -3.61
N GLY A 54 10.96 9.13 -3.98
CA GLY A 54 10.42 8.26 -5.01
C GLY A 54 9.61 7.04 -4.53
N TRP A 55 8.57 6.74 -5.33
CA TRP A 55 8.03 5.40 -5.57
C TRP A 55 7.78 5.25 -7.09
N GLY A 56 8.76 5.64 -7.91
CA GLY A 56 8.58 5.73 -9.37
C GLY A 56 7.79 6.95 -9.82
#